data_AF-A0A9D7B8M0-F1
#
_entry.id   AF-A0A9D7B8M0-F1
#
_cell.length_a   1.000
_cell.length_b   1.000
_cell.length_c   1.000
_cell.angle_alpha   90.00
_cell.angle_beta   90.00
_cell.angle_gamma   90.00
#
_symmetry.space_group_name_H-M   'P 1'
#
loop_
_entity.id
_entity.type
_entity.pdbx_description
1 polymer ?
#
loop_
_entity_poly.entity_id
_entity_poly.type
_entity_poly.pdbx_seq_one_letter_code
_entity_poly.pdbx_strand_id
1 'polypeptide(L)'
;MSSAPAVSVIIAARDYGEHLPTALASVSAQTLQDWECIIVDDASSDGTPRIAAEAVAKDKRFRSIRFDANVGVSAARNRGIAEAQGRYVQFLDADDAIAPEKLARQAAFLDAHPDSSARMLRLRAFHRCAGLWRNRASIMVMRSWMGLAMLTSIAC
;
A
#
# COMPACT_ATOMS: atom_id res chain seq x y z
N MET A 1 -27.97 -2.65 -8.79
CA MET A 1 -27.59 -2.23 -7.42
C MET A 1 -26.14 -2.63 -7.23
N SER A 2 -25.21 -1.67 -7.15
CA SER A 2 -23.82 -2.01 -6.85
C SER A 2 -23.74 -2.27 -5.35
N SER A 3 -23.39 -3.50 -4.94
CA SER A 3 -23.01 -3.77 -3.56
C SER A 3 -21.81 -2.90 -3.19
N ALA A 4 -21.75 -2.43 -1.94
CA ALA A 4 -20.57 -1.76 -1.43
C ALA A 4 -19.35 -2.68 -1.53
N PRO A 5 -18.15 -2.18 -1.86
CA PRO A 5 -16.97 -3.01 -2.03
C PRO A 5 -16.60 -3.75 -0.74
N ALA A 6 -15.95 -4.90 -0.84
CA ALA A 6 -15.44 -5.58 0.35
C ALA A 6 -14.27 -4.81 1.00
N VAL A 7 -13.39 -4.23 0.18
CA VAL A 7 -12.18 -3.53 0.65
C VAL A 7 -12.02 -2.16 -0.03
N SER A 8 -11.77 -1.12 0.75
CA SER A 8 -11.23 0.16 0.25
C SER A 8 -9.73 0.22 0.49
N VAL A 9 -8.96 0.31 -0.60
CA VAL A 9 -7.51 0.54 -0.54
C VAL A 9 -7.26 2.04 -0.55
N ILE A 10 -6.53 2.56 0.44
CA ILE A 10 -6.20 3.99 0.53
C ILE A 10 -4.72 4.17 0.29
N ILE A 11 -4.39 4.95 -0.74
CA ILE A 11 -3.01 5.34 -1.08
C ILE A 11 -2.89 6.84 -0.87
N ALA A 12 -2.12 7.27 0.13
CA ALA A 12 -1.72 8.66 0.27
C ALA A 12 -0.41 8.88 -0.48
N ALA A 13 -0.35 9.90 -1.35
CA ALA A 13 0.80 10.14 -2.21
C ALA A 13 1.21 11.61 -2.20
N ARG A 14 2.51 11.86 -2.02
CA ARG A 14 3.18 13.14 -2.25
C ARG A 14 4.46 12.87 -3.03
N ASP A 15 4.51 13.32 -4.27
CA ASP A 15 5.69 13.23 -5.14
C ASP A 15 6.21 11.78 -5.37
N TYR A 16 5.29 10.84 -5.63
CA TYR A 16 5.57 9.40 -5.85
C TYR A 16 5.41 8.96 -7.30
N GLY A 17 5.59 9.85 -8.28
CA GLY A 17 5.32 9.55 -9.69
C GLY A 17 6.14 8.38 -10.25
N GLU A 18 7.36 8.14 -9.76
CA GLU A 18 8.15 6.98 -10.16
C GLU A 18 7.57 5.65 -9.63
N HIS A 19 7.00 5.65 -8.44
CA HIS A 19 6.64 4.41 -7.73
C HIS A 19 5.14 4.07 -7.78
N LEU A 20 4.28 5.08 -7.84
CA LEU A 20 2.83 4.94 -7.86
C LEU A 20 2.32 3.93 -8.91
N PRO A 21 2.87 3.86 -10.15
CA PRO A 21 2.44 2.85 -11.12
C PRO A 21 2.56 1.40 -10.60
N THR A 22 3.58 1.11 -9.80
CA THR A 22 3.80 -0.23 -9.23
C THR A 22 2.76 -0.55 -8.15
N ALA A 23 2.48 0.42 -7.27
CA ALA A 23 1.44 0.29 -6.25
C ALA A 23 0.08 0.02 -6.89
N LEU A 24 -0.32 0.82 -7.88
CA LEU A 24 -1.60 0.69 -8.58
C LEU A 24 -1.71 -0.62 -9.37
N ALA A 25 -0.64 -1.07 -10.01
CA ALA A 25 -0.60 -2.36 -10.68
C ALA A 25 -0.80 -3.52 -9.69
N SER A 26 -0.22 -3.43 -8.49
CA SER A 26 -0.38 -4.46 -7.45
C SER A 26 -1.79 -4.56 -6.89
N VAL A 27 -2.51 -3.42 -6.80
CA VAL A 27 -3.94 -3.37 -6.45
C VAL A 27 -4.79 -3.96 -7.58
N SER A 28 -4.50 -3.58 -8.83
CA SER A 28 -5.21 -4.11 -10.00
C SER A 28 -5.07 -5.63 -10.15
N ALA A 29 -3.94 -6.18 -9.73
CA ALA A 29 -3.63 -7.60 -9.78
C ALA A 29 -4.21 -8.43 -8.62
N GLN A 30 -4.99 -7.83 -7.72
CA GLN A 30 -5.62 -8.57 -6.63
C GLN A 30 -6.61 -9.61 -7.16
N THR A 31 -6.59 -10.79 -6.53
CA THR A 31 -7.47 -11.92 -6.86
C THR A 31 -8.91 -11.68 -6.41
N LEU A 32 -9.09 -11.03 -5.24
CA LEU A 32 -10.38 -10.46 -4.85
C LEU A 32 -10.69 -9.31 -5.81
N GLN A 33 -11.85 -9.35 -6.49
CA GLN A 33 -12.25 -8.30 -7.45
C GLN A 33 -13.09 -7.18 -6.83
N ASP A 34 -13.68 -7.45 -5.67
CA ASP A 34 -14.61 -6.55 -4.98
C ASP A 34 -13.83 -5.56 -4.08
N TRP A 35 -13.20 -4.59 -4.73
CA TRP A 35 -12.46 -3.52 -4.07
C TRP A 35 -12.66 -2.18 -4.79
N GLU A 36 -12.41 -1.10 -4.05
CA GLU A 36 -12.13 0.21 -4.60
C GLU A 36 -10.74 0.68 -4.15
N CYS A 37 -10.16 1.63 -4.87
CA CYS A 37 -8.89 2.25 -4.49
C CYS A 37 -9.00 3.77 -4.57
N ILE A 38 -8.71 4.43 -3.45
CA ILE A 38 -8.77 5.88 -3.30
C ILE A 38 -7.33 6.39 -3.20
N ILE A 39 -6.91 7.10 -4.26
CA ILE A 39 -5.60 7.74 -4.35
C ILE A 39 -5.77 9.18 -3.86
N VAL A 40 -5.11 9.53 -2.77
CA VAL A 40 -5.15 10.87 -2.19
C VAL A 40 -3.81 11.56 -2.47
N ASP A 41 -3.81 12.42 -3.48
CA ASP A 41 -2.66 13.27 -3.83
C ASP A 41 -2.59 14.47 -2.87
N ASP A 42 -1.52 14.53 -2.09
CA ASP A 42 -1.26 15.58 -1.10
C ASP A 42 -0.54 16.77 -1.75
N ALA A 43 -1.13 17.30 -2.82
CA ALA A 43 -0.65 18.43 -3.63
C ALA A 43 0.70 18.21 -4.34
N SER A 44 0.94 17.03 -4.91
CA SER A 44 2.23 16.71 -5.56
C SER A 44 2.60 17.70 -6.66
N SER A 45 3.91 17.87 -6.82
CA SER A 45 4.57 18.72 -7.82
C SER A 45 5.13 17.96 -9.02
N ASP A 46 5.17 16.63 -8.93
CA ASP A 46 5.68 15.74 -9.97
C ASP A 46 4.57 15.12 -10.85
N GLY A 47 4.86 13.99 -11.50
CA GLY A 47 3.91 13.25 -12.33
C GLY A 47 2.79 12.51 -11.59
N THR A 48 2.78 12.49 -10.25
CA THR A 48 1.80 11.76 -9.43
C THR A 48 0.34 12.06 -9.83
N PRO A 49 -0.10 13.33 -10.00
CA PRO A 49 -1.49 13.64 -10.31
C PRO A 49 -1.92 13.09 -11.68
N ARG A 50 -1.02 13.14 -12.67
CA ARG A 50 -1.27 12.60 -14.01
C ARG A 50 -1.45 11.09 -13.97
N ILE A 51 -0.57 10.38 -13.25
CA ILE A 51 -0.63 8.92 -13.11
C ILE A 51 -1.91 8.49 -12.40
N ALA A 52 -2.31 9.20 -11.34
CA ALA A 52 -3.58 8.94 -10.65
C ALA A 52 -4.78 9.13 -11.60
N ALA A 53 -4.79 10.20 -12.41
CA ALA A 53 -5.85 10.43 -13.39
C ALA A 53 -5.91 9.33 -14.48
N GLU A 54 -4.76 8.86 -14.96
CA GLU A 54 -4.67 7.76 -15.93
C GLU A 54 -5.24 6.45 -15.36
N ALA A 55 -4.98 6.16 -14.08
CA ALA A 55 -5.52 4.98 -13.41
C ALA A 55 -7.05 5.02 -13.31
N VAL A 56 -7.62 6.16 -12.92
CA VAL A 56 -9.08 6.39 -12.86
C VAL A 56 -9.73 6.28 -14.24
N ALA A 57 -9.03 6.75 -15.29
CA ALA A 57 -9.52 6.62 -16.66
C ALA A 57 -9.56 5.16 -17.13
N LYS A 58 -8.59 4.35 -16.70
CA LYS A 58 -8.41 2.95 -17.10
C LYS A 58 -9.35 1.97 -16.37
N ASP A 59 -9.57 2.15 -15.07
CA ASP A 59 -10.40 1.25 -14.26
C ASP A 59 -11.23 2.07 -13.26
N LYS A 60 -12.56 1.91 -13.33
CA LYS A 60 -13.53 2.67 -12.54
C LYS A 60 -13.53 2.35 -11.05
N ARG A 61 -12.83 1.30 -10.63
CA ARG A 61 -12.58 1.00 -9.22
C ARG A 61 -11.56 1.94 -8.59
N PHE A 62 -10.77 2.67 -9.39
CA PHE A 62 -9.92 3.73 -8.90
C PHE A 62 -10.67 5.07 -8.82
N ARG A 63 -10.42 5.80 -7.75
CA ARG A 63 -10.84 7.19 -7.53
C ARG A 63 -9.61 7.98 -7.10
N SER A 64 -9.54 9.25 -7.49
CA SER A 64 -8.49 10.15 -7.01
C SER A 64 -9.08 11.40 -6.38
N ILE A 65 -8.41 11.88 -5.34
CA ILE A 65 -8.69 13.13 -4.62
C ILE A 65 -7.38 13.87 -4.53
N ARG A 66 -7.41 15.19 -4.75
CA ARG A 66 -6.22 16.03 -4.67
C ARG A 66 -6.46 17.19 -3.72
N PHE A 67 -5.49 17.43 -2.85
CA PHE A 67 -5.42 18.64 -2.06
C PHE A 67 -4.75 19.78 -2.84
N ASP A 68 -5.15 21.02 -2.56
CA ASP A 68 -4.54 22.22 -3.14
C ASP A 68 -3.19 22.57 -2.50
N ALA A 69 -2.97 22.12 -1.26
CA ALA A 69 -1.74 22.32 -0.51
C ALA A 69 -1.39 21.05 0.28
N ASN A 70 -0.11 20.91 0.64
CA ASN A 70 0.36 19.81 1.47
C ASN A 70 -0.26 19.88 2.87
N VAL A 71 -1.04 18.87 3.24
CA VAL A 71 -1.68 18.71 4.55
C VAL A 71 -1.07 17.58 5.38
N GLY A 72 -0.15 16.82 4.79
CA GLY A 72 0.55 15.70 5.41
C GLY A 72 -0.20 14.37 5.28
N VAL A 73 0.58 13.28 5.36
CA VAL A 73 0.11 11.89 5.14
C VAL A 73 -1.08 11.50 6.01
N SER A 74 -1.14 11.95 7.26
CA SER A 74 -2.24 11.63 8.17
C SER A 74 -3.56 12.26 7.72
N ALA A 75 -3.53 13.54 7.31
CA ALA A 75 -4.71 14.22 6.79
C ALA A 75 -5.14 13.62 5.44
N ALA A 76 -4.18 13.27 4.58
CA ALA A 76 -4.45 12.57 3.33
C ALA A 76 -5.13 11.20 3.56
N ARG A 77 -4.60 10.37 4.48
CA ARG A 77 -5.24 9.09 4.85
C ARG A 77 -6.61 9.28 5.44
N ASN A 78 -6.79 10.24 6.35
CA ASN A 78 -8.09 10.55 6.95
C ASN A 78 -9.12 10.96 5.88
N ARG A 79 -8.72 11.73 4.87
CA ARG A 79 -9.59 12.04 3.73
C ARG A 79 -9.96 10.79 2.95
N GLY A 80 -9.02 9.87 2.73
CA GLY A 80 -9.29 8.58 2.12
C GLY A 80 -10.29 7.73 2.93
N ILE A 81 -10.15 7.70 4.26
CA ILE A 81 -11.06 6.95 5.15
C ILE A 81 -12.48 7.52 5.08
N ALA A 82 -12.62 8.84 5.07
CA ALA A 82 -13.93 9.50 4.98
C ALA A 82 -14.67 9.20 3.66
N GLU A 83 -13.94 8.78 2.63
CA GLU A 83 -14.46 8.52 1.27
C GLU A 83 -14.60 7.03 0.96
N ALA A 84 -14.08 6.18 1.85
CA ALA A 84 -14.11 4.73 1.75
C ALA A 84 -15.54 4.20 1.97
N GLN A 85 -15.96 3.31 1.08
CA GLN A 85 -17.26 2.64 1.10
C GLN A 85 -17.13 1.15 1.46
N GLY A 86 -15.90 0.66 1.58
CA GLY A 86 -15.59 -0.74 1.80
C GLY A 86 -15.80 -1.17 3.24
N ARG A 87 -16.14 -2.45 3.44
CA ARG A 87 -16.25 -3.04 4.79
C ARG A 87 -14.92 -3.03 5.53
N TYR A 88 -13.82 -3.23 4.79
CA TYR A 88 -12.46 -3.23 5.31
C TYR A 88 -11.63 -2.12 4.67
N VAL A 89 -10.68 -1.57 5.42
CA VAL A 89 -9.73 -0.57 4.93
C VAL A 89 -8.32 -1.17 4.88
N GLN A 90 -7.63 -1.01 3.75
CA GLN A 90 -6.22 -1.34 3.59
C GLN A 90 -5.43 -0.09 3.21
N PHE A 91 -4.54 0.37 4.09
CA PHE A 91 -3.56 1.39 3.71
C PHE A 91 -2.46 0.78 2.84
N LEU A 92 -2.10 1.46 1.76
CA LEU A 92 -0.96 1.09 0.93
C LEU A 92 -0.13 2.34 0.69
N ASP A 93 1.16 2.28 1.05
CA ASP A 93 2.09 3.36 0.75
C ASP A 93 2.35 3.41 -0.77
N ALA A 94 2.52 4.63 -1.30
CA ALA A 94 2.59 4.86 -2.75
C ALA A 94 3.86 4.27 -3.40
N ASP A 95 4.85 3.88 -2.60
CA ASP A 95 6.07 3.20 -3.00
C ASP A 95 6.11 1.68 -2.73
N ASP A 96 5.02 1.13 -2.19
CA ASP A 96 4.89 -0.28 -1.87
C ASP A 96 4.05 -1.05 -2.90
N ALA A 97 4.13 -2.39 -2.84
CA ALA A 97 3.30 -3.30 -3.61
C ALA A 97 2.77 -4.42 -2.73
N ILE A 98 1.55 -4.89 -3.02
CA ILE A 98 0.91 -5.99 -2.30
C ILE A 98 0.81 -7.26 -3.15
N ALA A 99 0.97 -8.42 -2.51
CA ALA A 99 0.84 -9.72 -3.17
C ALA A 99 -0.59 -9.95 -3.69
N PRO A 100 -0.79 -10.66 -4.82
CA PRO A 100 -2.11 -10.83 -5.47
C PRO A 100 -3.23 -11.39 -4.58
N GLU A 101 -2.90 -12.21 -3.58
CA GLU A 101 -3.87 -12.84 -2.68
C GLU A 101 -4.06 -12.09 -1.36
N LYS A 102 -3.41 -10.93 -1.18
CA LYS A 102 -3.39 -10.21 0.09
C LYS A 102 -4.80 -9.84 0.56
N LEU A 103 -5.57 -9.15 -0.30
CA LEU A 103 -6.91 -8.69 0.07
C LEU A 103 -7.85 -9.86 0.38
N ALA A 104 -7.88 -10.88 -0.49
CA ALA A 104 -8.70 -12.08 -0.29
C ALA A 104 -8.38 -12.78 1.04
N ARG A 105 -7.09 -12.95 1.34
CA ARG A 105 -6.66 -13.60 2.58
C ARG A 105 -7.00 -12.78 3.82
N GLN A 106 -6.78 -11.46 3.79
CA GLN A 106 -7.08 -10.60 4.94
C GLN A 106 -8.58 -10.54 5.21
N ALA A 107 -9.41 -10.32 4.18
CA ALA A 107 -10.86 -10.30 4.31
C ALA A 107 -11.40 -11.61 4.88
N ALA A 108 -11.02 -12.75 4.30
CA ALA A 108 -11.46 -14.07 4.77
C ALA A 108 -11.08 -14.36 6.23
N PHE A 109 -9.93 -13.86 6.69
CA PHE A 109 -9.54 -14.02 8.09
C PHE A 109 -10.38 -13.15 9.02
N LEU A 110 -10.64 -11.90 8.66
CA LEU A 110 -11.45 -11.00 9.48
C LEU A 110 -12.92 -11.47 9.52
N ASP A 111 -13.45 -11.97 8.41
CA ASP A 111 -14.78 -12.59 8.37
C ASP A 111 -14.87 -13.82 9.31
N ALA A 112 -13.79 -14.60 9.42
CA ALA A 112 -13.72 -15.76 10.30
C ALA A 112 -13.45 -15.42 11.78
N HIS A 113 -13.05 -14.18 12.09
CA HIS A 113 -12.68 -13.75 13.44
C HIS A 113 -13.30 -12.37 13.73
N PRO A 114 -14.62 -12.30 13.99
CA PRO A 114 -15.33 -11.02 14.17
C PRO A 114 -14.83 -10.18 15.35
N ASP A 115 -14.16 -10.79 16.34
CA ASP A 115 -13.53 -10.08 17.46
C ASP A 115 -12.19 -9.41 17.09
N SER A 116 -11.66 -9.69 15.90
CA SER A 116 -10.42 -9.08 15.41
C SER A 116 -10.71 -7.81 14.62
N SER A 117 -10.10 -6.69 15.05
CA SER A 117 -10.24 -5.40 14.37
C SER A 117 -9.18 -5.13 13.29
N ALA A 118 -8.07 -5.90 13.29
CA ALA A 118 -6.98 -5.71 12.35
C ALA A 118 -6.22 -7.01 12.07
N ARG A 119 -5.66 -7.10 10.85
CA ARG A 119 -4.73 -8.17 10.47
C ARG A 119 -3.55 -7.61 9.70
N MET A 120 -2.35 -7.72 10.26
CA MET A 120 -1.10 -7.40 9.57
C MET A 120 -0.49 -8.66 8.94
N LEU A 121 -0.01 -8.55 7.69
CA LEU A 121 0.78 -9.59 7.04
C LEU A 121 2.27 -9.22 7.08
N ARG A 122 3.13 -10.24 6.98
CA ARG A 122 4.58 -10.04 6.94
C ARG A 122 4.98 -9.18 5.74
N LEU A 123 5.61 -8.03 6.01
CA LEU A 123 6.22 -7.18 5.01
C LEU A 123 7.56 -7.79 4.54
N ARG A 124 7.87 -7.61 3.26
CA ARG A 124 9.21 -7.88 2.72
C ARG A 124 9.76 -6.59 2.16
N ALA A 125 10.90 -6.15 2.68
CA ALA A 125 11.63 -5.03 2.12
C ALA A 125 12.35 -5.48 0.86
N PHE A 126 12.22 -4.69 -0.20
CA PHE A 126 13.02 -4.85 -1.40
C PHE A 126 13.88 -3.62 -1.58
N HIS A 127 15.16 -3.82 -1.89
CA HIS A 127 16.05 -2.73 -2.27
C HIS A 127 16.31 -2.79 -3.77
N ARG A 128 16.23 -1.63 -4.42
CA ARG A 128 16.60 -1.49 -5.83
C ARG A 128 18.13 -1.45 -5.91
N CYS A 129 18.75 -2.60 -6.19
CA CYS A 129 20.18 -2.68 -6.46
C CYS A 129 20.36 -2.92 -7.96
N ALA A 130 20.85 -1.93 -8.70
CA ALA A 130 21.13 -2.01 -10.14
C ALA A 130 19.97 -2.55 -11.01
N GLY A 131 18.74 -2.10 -10.76
CA GLY A 131 17.58 -2.46 -11.60
C GLY A 131 16.96 -3.84 -11.34
N LEU A 132 17.43 -4.59 -10.34
CA LEU A 132 16.88 -5.90 -9.97
C LEU A 132 16.24 -5.86 -8.58
N TRP A 133 14.99 -6.31 -8.49
CA TRP A 133 14.29 -6.54 -7.22
C TRP A 133 14.89 -7.78 -6.54
N ARG A 134 15.76 -7.60 -5.55
CA ARG A 134 16.35 -8.71 -4.79
C ARG A 134 15.66 -8.89 -3.44
N ASN A 135 15.21 -10.12 -3.17
CA ASN A 135 14.69 -10.56 -1.87
C ASN A 135 15.90 -10.80 -0.95
N ARG A 136 16.17 -9.93 0.03
CA ARG A 136 17.10 -10.29 1.12
C ARG A 136 16.33 -11.07 2.18
N ALA A 137 16.35 -12.39 2.06
CA ALA A 137 16.29 -13.25 3.24
C ALA A 137 17.71 -13.40 3.79
N SER A 138 18.20 -12.41 4.53
CA SER A 138 19.43 -12.60 5.30
C SER A 138 19.09 -13.39 6.57
N ILE A 139 18.98 -14.72 6.44
CA ILE A 139 19.31 -15.61 7.55
C ILE A 139 20.83 -15.66 7.57
N MET A 140 21.46 -14.83 8.40
CA MET A 140 22.82 -15.07 8.84
C MET A 140 22.70 -15.84 10.16
N VAL A 141 22.80 -17.17 10.10
CA VAL A 141 23.04 -17.98 11.30
C VAL A 141 24.50 -17.70 11.70
N MET A 142 24.69 -16.74 12.60
CA MET A 142 25.97 -16.54 13.24
C MET A 142 25.97 -17.40 14.50
N ARG A 143 26.69 -18.53 14.43
CA ARG A 143 26.93 -19.40 15.59
C ARG A 143 27.59 -18.57 16.70
N SER A 144 26.94 -18.57 17.86
CA SER A 144 27.37 -18.04 19.16
C SER A 144 28.86 -18.19 19.41
N TRP A 145 29.56 -17.09 19.72
CA TRP A 145 30.56 -17.00 20.78
C TRP A 145 30.49 -15.59 21.43
N MET A 146 30.16 -15.58 22.72
CA MET A 146 30.27 -14.46 23.68
C MET A 146 29.39 -13.21 23.48
N GLY A 147 28.07 -13.40 23.63
CA GLY A 147 27.36 -12.85 24.79
C GLY A 147 26.99 -11.37 24.90
N LEU A 148 27.37 -10.47 23.98
CA LEU A 148 26.82 -9.10 23.94
C LEU A 148 26.93 -8.53 22.52
N ALA A 149 25.81 -8.09 21.93
CA ALA A 149 25.81 -7.37 20.65
C ALA A 149 24.84 -6.19 20.69
N MET A 150 25.36 -5.04 21.15
CA MET A 150 24.99 -3.74 20.60
C MET A 150 25.46 -3.71 19.13
N LEU A 151 24.60 -3.28 18.21
CA LEU A 151 25.02 -2.92 16.86
C LEU A 151 24.36 -1.62 16.42
N THR A 152 25.17 -0.56 16.44
CA THR A 152 25.03 0.68 15.70
C THR A 152 25.16 0.43 14.19
N SER A 153 24.41 1.18 13.39
CA SER A 153 24.42 1.19 11.92
C SER A 153 25.82 1.42 11.31
N ILE A 154 26.03 0.95 10.08
CA ILE A 154 26.58 1.73 8.96
C ILE A 154 26.16 1.05 7.64
N ALA A 155 25.84 1.91 6.68
CA ALA A 155 25.30 1.63 5.36
C ALA A 155 26.30 0.97 4.39
N CYS A 156 25.78 0.11 3.53
CA CYS A 156 25.96 0.08 2.07
C CYS A 156 24.96 -0.93 1.47
#